data_AF-A0A2S9F3I6-F1
#
_entry.id   AF-A0A2S9F3I6-F1
#
_cell.length_a   1.000
_cell.length_b   1.000
_cell.length_c   1.000
_cell.angle_alpha   90.00
_cell.angle_beta   90.00
_cell.angle_gamma   90.00
#
_symmetry.space_group_name_H-M   'P 1'
#
loop_
_entity.id
_entity.type
_entity.pdbx_description
1 polymer ?
#
loop_
_entity_poly.entity_id
_entity_poly.type
_entity_poly.pdbx_seq_one_letter_code
_entity_poly.pdbx_strand_id
1 'polypeptide(L)' 'RNRPLTELASMSRQVIATLLSRCGIPDSGVGLTQFFADGEDYTPRVSSVSLDDRPAMITLRPR' A
#
# COMPACT_ATOMS: atom_id res chain seq x y z
N ARG A 1 19.82 1.26 -6.18
CA ARG A 1 19.27 2.51 -6.75
C ARG A 1 18.25 3.02 -5.75
N ASN A 2 18.40 4.24 -5.24
CA ASN A 2 17.53 4.76 -4.17
C ASN A 2 16.17 5.17 -4.74
N ARG A 3 15.08 4.91 -4.00
CA ARG A 3 13.74 5.40 -4.33
C ARG A 3 13.48 6.74 -3.62
N PRO A 4 12.67 7.64 -4.20
CA PRO A 4 12.27 8.87 -3.53
C PRO A 4 11.47 8.56 -2.25
N LEU A 5 11.59 9.43 -1.25
CA LEU A 5 10.98 9.23 0.08
C LEU A 5 9.45 9.10 0.02
N THR A 6 8.82 9.77 -0.93
CA THR A 6 7.37 9.74 -1.15
C THR A 6 6.89 8.36 -1.59
N GLU A 7 7.68 7.65 -2.40
CA GLU A 7 7.41 6.25 -2.74
C GLU A 7 7.57 5.32 -1.54
N LEU A 8 8.50 5.62 -0.61
CA LEU A 8 8.72 4.79 0.58
C LEU A 8 7.48 4.74 1.49
N ALA A 9 6.77 5.84 1.64
CA ALA A 9 5.56 5.90 2.44
C ALA A 9 4.43 5.05 1.83
N SER A 10 4.22 5.13 0.51
CA SER A 10 3.24 4.29 -0.20
C SER A 10 3.58 2.79 -0.08
N MET A 11 4.87 2.43 -0.19
CA MET A 11 5.32 1.06 0.00
C MET A 11 5.09 0.59 1.44
N SER A 12 5.41 1.44 2.42
CA SER A 12 5.18 1.14 3.84
C SER A 12 3.70 0.83 4.10
N ARG A 13 2.79 1.62 3.53
CA ARG A 13 1.34 1.39 3.65
C ARG A 13 0.92 0.01 3.14
N GLN A 14 1.43 -0.40 1.98
CA GLN A 14 1.13 -1.72 1.40
C GLN A 14 1.77 -2.86 2.22
N VAL A 15 2.98 -2.69 2.73
CA VAL A 15 3.65 -3.69 3.59
C VAL A 15 2.84 -3.91 4.87
N ILE A 16 2.37 -2.83 5.51
CA ILE A 16 1.52 -2.92 6.71
C ILE A 16 0.20 -3.63 6.38
N ALA A 17 -0.48 -3.27 5.28
CA ALA A 17 -1.73 -3.89 4.87
C ALA A 17 -1.60 -5.42 4.71
N THR A 18 -0.55 -5.85 4.01
CA THR A 18 -0.25 -7.26 3.80
C THR A 18 0.10 -7.96 5.12
N LEU A 19 0.92 -7.34 5.97
CA LEU A 19 1.32 -7.92 7.25
C LEU A 19 0.11 -8.12 8.18
N LEU A 20 -0.72 -7.08 8.35
CA LEU A 20 -1.92 -7.15 9.17
C LEU A 20 -2.86 -8.25 8.68
N SER A 21 -3.07 -8.34 7.36
CA SER A 21 -3.87 -9.40 6.73
C SER A 21 -3.33 -10.80 7.03
N ARG A 22 -2.01 -10.99 6.98
CA ARG A 22 -1.35 -12.27 7.33
C ARG A 22 -1.41 -12.60 8.82
N CYS A 23 -1.51 -11.58 9.67
CA CYS A 23 -1.69 -11.72 11.12
C CYS A 23 -3.17 -11.83 11.53
N GLY A 24 -4.12 -11.84 10.59
CA GLY A 24 -5.55 -11.91 10.89
C GLY A 24 -6.11 -10.63 11.53
N ILE A 25 -5.40 -9.50 11.42
CA ILE A 25 -5.84 -8.20 11.90
C ILE A 25 -6.52 -7.46 10.74
N PRO A 26 -7.79 -7.01 10.89
CA PRO A 26 -8.47 -6.25 9.86
C PRO A 26 -7.74 -4.93 9.56
N ASP A 27 -7.33 -4.74 8.30
CA ASP A 27 -6.85 -3.47 7.78
C ASP A 27 -8.04 -2.64 7.26
N SER A 28 -7.97 -1.31 7.38
CA SER A 28 -9.07 -0.42 6.98
C SER A 28 -9.29 -0.34 5.47
N GLY A 29 -8.33 -0.78 4.66
CA GLY A 29 -8.33 -0.59 3.20
C GLY A 29 -8.15 0.87 2.74
N VAL A 30 -8.02 1.82 3.68
CA VAL A 30 -7.88 3.24 3.35
C VAL A 30 -6.44 3.54 2.91
N GLY A 31 -6.32 4.25 1.79
CA GLY A 31 -5.05 4.73 1.26
C GLY A 31 -4.30 5.68 2.20
N LEU A 32 -2.98 5.74 2.09
CA LEU A 32 -2.20 6.71 2.86
C LEU A 32 -2.39 8.11 2.26
N THR A 33 -2.88 9.06 3.06
CA THR A 33 -2.90 10.48 2.67
C THR A 33 -1.58 11.13 3.07
N GLN A 34 -0.86 11.65 2.09
CA GLN A 34 0.38 12.41 2.30
C GLN A 34 0.15 13.86 1.91
N PHE A 35 0.76 14.78 2.65
CA PHE A 35 0.70 16.21 2.38
C PHE A 35 2.03 16.65 1.80
N PHE A 36 2.02 17.04 0.52
CA PHE A 36 3.20 17.48 -0.20
C PHE A 36 3.30 19.00 -0.09
N ALA A 37 4.49 19.51 0.21
CA ALA A 37 4.77 20.94 0.11
C ALA A 37 4.82 21.31 -1.38
N ASP A 38 3.82 22.07 -1.85
CA ASP A 38 3.72 22.57 -3.20
C ASP A 38 3.76 24.11 -3.14
N GLY A 39 4.97 24.66 -3.04
CA GLY A 39 5.17 26.10 -2.78
C GLY A 39 4.95 26.44 -1.31
N GLU A 40 4.06 27.39 -1.03
CA GLU A 40 3.71 27.84 0.33
C GLU A 40 2.56 27.04 0.97
N ASP A 41 1.94 26.14 0.20
CA ASP A 41 0.79 25.35 0.63
C ASP A 41 1.10 23.85 0.68
N TYR A 42 0.24 23.10 1.37
CA TYR A 42 0.28 21.65 1.42
C TYR A 42 -0.90 21.04 0.65
N THR A 43 -0.61 20.21 -0.35
CA THR A 43 -1.66 19.48 -1.08
C THR A 43 -1.78 18.03 -0.61
N PRO A 44 -2.99 17.53 -0.34
CA PRO A 44 -3.21 16.13 0.00
C PRO A 44 -3.12 15.27 -1.25
N ARG A 45 -2.39 14.15 -1.16
CA ARG A 45 -2.33 13.10 -2.19
C ARG A 45 -2.55 11.75 -1.53
N VAL A 46 -3.50 10.98 -2.03
CA VAL A 46 -3.87 9.67 -1.48
C VAL A 46 -3.24 8.57 -2.31
N SER A 47 -2.47 7.67 -1.68
CA SER A 47 -1.92 6.49 -2.34
C SER A 47 -2.92 5.35 -2.37
N SER A 48 -2.93 4.55 -3.45
CA SER A 48 -3.70 3.30 -3.49
C SER A 48 -3.10 2.24 -2.55
N VAL A 49 -3.95 1.36 -2.02
CA VAL A 49 -3.58 0.14 -1.30
C VAL A 49 -4.48 -1.00 -1.77
N SER A 50 -3.95 -2.22 -1.90
CA SER A 50 -4.72 -3.41 -2.25
C SER A 50 -4.70 -4.42 -1.11
N LEU A 51 -5.86 -5.01 -0.82
CA LEU A 51 -6.01 -6.15 0.09
C LEU A 51 -6.24 -7.48 -0.67
N ASP A 52 -6.33 -7.40 -2.00
CA ASP A 52 -6.63 -8.55 -2.84
C ASP A 52 -5.36 -9.34 -3.15
N ASP A 53 -5.21 -10.47 -2.47
CA ASP A 53 -4.20 -11.46 -2.80
C ASP A 53 -4.58 -12.24 -4.07
N ARG A 54 -3.57 -12.63 -4.84
CA ARG A 54 -3.75 -13.65 -5.87
C ARG A 54 -3.93 -15.01 -5.18
N PRO A 55 -4.87 -15.85 -5.64
CA PRO A 55 -5.00 -17.20 -5.12
C PRO A 55 -3.76 -18.03 -5.48
N ALA A 56 -3.57 -19.15 -4.77
CA ALA A 56 -2.47 -20.07 -5.08
C ALA A 56 -2.56 -20.53 -6.54
N MET A 57 -1.47 -20.43 -7.31
CA MET A 57 -1.49 -20.66 -8.76
C MET A 57 -1.99 -22.06 -9.16
N ILE A 58 -1.79 -23.07 -8.31
CA ILE A 58 -2.32 -24.43 -8.53
C ILE A 58 -3.86 -24.48 -8.59
N THR A 59 -4.55 -23.52 -7.99
CA THR A 59 -6.02 -23.39 -8.05
C THR A 59 -6.50 -22.81 -9.38
N LEU A 60 -5.63 -22.08 -10.11
CA LEU A 60 -5.94 -21.48 -11.40
C LEU A 60 -5.38 -22.29 -12.58
N ARG A 61 -4.20 -22.89 -12.39
CA ARG A 61 -3.48 -23.70 -13.38
C ARG A 61 -2.86 -24.92 -12.68
N PRO A 62 -3.63 -26.02 -12.55
CA PRO A 62 -3.09 -27.31 -12.13
C PRO A 62 -1.99 -27.78 -13.10
N ARG A 63 -1.03 -28.55 -12.60
CA ARG A 63 0.08 -29.08 -13.41
C ARG A 63 -0.38 -30.08 -14.44
#